data_AF-A0A7W2RXK9-F1
#
_entry.id   AF-A0A7W2RXK9-F1
#
_cell.length_a   1.000
_cell.length_b   1.000
_cell.length_c   1.000
_cell.angle_alpha   90.00
_cell.angle_beta   90.00
_cell.angle_gamma   90.00
#
_symmetry.space_group_name_H-M   'P 1'
#
loop_
_entity.id
_entity.type
_entity.pdbx_description
1 polymer ?
#
loop_
_entity_poly.entity_id
_entity_poly.type
_entity_poly.pdbx_seq_one_letter_code
_entity_poly.pdbx_strand_id
1 'polypeptide(L)'
;MDIKNIQALAQKDMTAVNDIIYSQINSDVALINQLGVYIVNAGGKRMRPMLTVLSARAFGYQGEEHISIAAIIEFIHTATLLHDDVVDESNMRRGRETANALFGNSASVLVGDFLYTRSFQMMTQLGNMRIMDILSDATNIVAEGEVLQLMNCNDPDTTEESYFEVIYCKTAKLFEAATRLAAVIAGQDETTEKAMQEYGKYLGTAFQLVDDIMDYTADAKAMGKNIGDDLAEGKPTLPLLYAMQHGNTQQKQLIRDAIEHCNGMEHLDEILAAMEQTGSLVYTQKKAELEADKAISALHILPESEHKQALISLAHIAANRTV
;
A
#
# COMPACT_ATOMS: atom_id res chain seq x y z
N MET A 1 -2.62 -18.66 10.85
CA MET A 1 -4.05 -18.29 10.86
C MET A 1 -4.44 -17.92 9.43
N ASP A 2 -5.56 -18.42 8.90
CA ASP A 2 -6.00 -18.02 7.55
C ASP A 2 -6.64 -16.61 7.54
N ILE A 3 -6.82 -16.02 6.35
CA ILE A 3 -7.34 -14.65 6.22
C ILE A 3 -8.77 -14.49 6.77
N LYS A 4 -9.61 -15.53 6.71
CA LYS A 4 -10.99 -15.46 7.20
C LYS A 4 -11.02 -15.37 8.72
N ASN A 5 -10.15 -16.14 9.38
CA ASN A 5 -9.99 -16.10 10.82
C ASN A 5 -9.40 -14.77 11.30
N ILE A 6 -8.45 -14.20 10.55
CA ILE A 6 -7.91 -12.85 10.84
C ILE A 6 -9.00 -11.79 10.72
N GLN A 7 -9.80 -11.84 9.66
CA GLN A 7 -10.93 -10.93 9.45
C GLN A 7 -11.98 -11.07 10.55
N ALA A 8 -12.30 -12.30 10.96
CA ALA A 8 -13.23 -12.55 12.06
C ALA A 8 -12.73 -11.96 13.39
N LEU A 9 -11.42 -12.08 13.66
CA LEU A 9 -10.79 -11.51 14.85
C LEU A 9 -10.87 -9.97 14.87
N ALA A 10 -10.66 -9.33 13.72
CA ALA A 10 -10.72 -7.86 13.58
C ALA A 10 -12.14 -7.32 13.37
N GLN A 11 -13.15 -8.17 13.17
CA GLN A 11 -14.47 -7.78 12.64
C GLN A 11 -15.16 -6.70 13.47
N LYS A 12 -15.12 -6.81 14.80
CA LYS A 12 -15.78 -5.85 15.70
C LYS A 12 -15.18 -4.45 15.53
N ASP A 13 -13.85 -4.35 15.59
CA ASP A 13 -13.16 -3.06 15.47
C ASP A 13 -13.28 -2.51 14.04
N MET A 14 -13.17 -3.37 13.02
CA MET A 14 -13.34 -2.97 11.62
C MET A 14 -14.76 -2.48 11.30
N THR A 15 -15.78 -2.99 11.98
CA THR A 15 -17.14 -2.46 11.86
C THR A 15 -17.19 -1.02 12.37
N ALA A 16 -16.62 -0.76 13.56
CA ALA A 16 -16.54 0.59 14.11
C ALA A 16 -15.67 1.54 13.26
N VAL A 17 -14.58 1.04 12.66
CA VAL A 17 -13.76 1.82 11.72
C VAL A 17 -14.60 2.24 10.51
N ASN A 18 -15.38 1.32 9.93
CA ASN A 18 -16.25 1.64 8.81
C ASN A 18 -17.31 2.68 9.19
N ASP A 19 -17.92 2.57 10.37
CA ASP A 19 -18.91 3.53 10.86
C ASP A 19 -18.29 4.94 11.00
N ILE A 20 -17.07 5.04 11.55
CA ILE A 20 -16.32 6.30 11.59
C ILE A 20 -16.08 6.83 10.18
N ILE A 21 -15.62 5.99 9.25
CA ILE A 21 -15.36 6.40 7.87
C ILE A 21 -16.61 7.00 7.22
N TYR A 22 -17.75 6.33 7.31
CA TYR A 22 -19.01 6.83 6.78
C TYR A 22 -19.46 8.13 7.45
N SER A 23 -19.29 8.24 8.77
CA SER A 23 -19.66 9.46 9.50
C SER A 23 -18.81 10.67 9.08
N GLN A 24 -17.53 10.44 8.76
CA GLN A 24 -16.53 11.48 8.49
C GLN A 24 -16.44 11.89 7.01
N ILE A 25 -17.07 11.17 6.08
CA ILE A 25 -17.11 11.57 4.66
C ILE A 25 -18.17 12.64 4.39
N ASN A 26 -19.09 12.86 5.33
CA ASN A 26 -20.19 13.80 5.14
C ASN A 26 -19.72 15.27 4.99
N SER A 27 -20.37 15.95 4.04
CA SER A 27 -20.20 17.37 3.70
C SER A 27 -21.54 17.96 3.22
N ASP A 28 -21.71 19.27 3.35
CA ASP A 28 -22.83 19.99 2.72
C ASP A 28 -22.71 20.04 1.19
N VAL A 29 -21.52 19.74 0.65
CA VAL A 29 -21.24 19.69 -0.78
C VAL A 29 -21.55 18.29 -1.33
N ALA A 30 -22.62 18.18 -2.11
CA ALA A 30 -23.12 16.92 -2.65
C ALA A 30 -22.06 16.10 -3.41
N LEU A 31 -21.18 16.75 -4.18
CA LEU A 31 -20.13 16.08 -4.95
C LEU A 31 -19.13 15.34 -4.05
N ILE A 32 -18.77 15.92 -2.90
CA ILE A 32 -17.87 15.29 -1.92
C ILE A 32 -18.51 14.00 -1.39
N ASN A 33 -19.80 14.05 -1.05
CA ASN A 33 -20.54 12.88 -0.56
C ASN A 33 -20.59 11.77 -1.63
N GLN A 34 -20.92 12.14 -2.88
CA GLN A 34 -21.02 11.17 -3.98
C GLN A 34 -19.70 10.47 -4.25
N LEU A 35 -18.61 11.24 -4.41
CA LEU A 35 -17.29 10.69 -4.70
C LEU A 35 -16.72 9.91 -3.51
N GLY A 36 -16.88 10.44 -2.29
CA GLY A 36 -16.45 9.75 -1.06
C GLY A 36 -17.15 8.42 -0.85
N VAL A 37 -18.48 8.37 -1.06
CA VAL A 37 -19.25 7.11 -0.99
C VAL A 37 -18.85 6.17 -2.13
N TYR A 38 -18.58 6.68 -3.33
CA TYR A 38 -18.13 5.88 -4.46
C TYR A 38 -16.82 5.15 -4.14
N ILE A 39 -15.79 5.88 -3.70
CA ILE A 39 -14.47 5.30 -3.46
C ILE A 39 -14.46 4.34 -2.26
N VAL A 40 -15.22 4.65 -1.19
CA VAL A 40 -15.36 3.75 -0.03
C VAL A 40 -16.10 2.46 -0.39
N ASN A 41 -17.06 2.52 -1.32
CA ASN A 41 -17.81 1.36 -1.80
C ASN A 41 -17.21 0.68 -3.04
N ALA A 42 -16.12 1.22 -3.61
CA ALA A 42 -15.34 0.57 -4.65
C ALA A 42 -14.61 -0.69 -4.14
N GLY A 43 -14.77 -1.01 -2.85
CA GLY A 43 -14.20 -2.18 -2.19
C GLY A 43 -12.81 -1.89 -1.67
N GLY A 44 -12.04 -2.96 -1.45
CA GLY A 44 -10.68 -2.88 -0.91
C GLY A 44 -10.50 -3.80 0.28
N LYS A 45 -9.28 -4.32 0.41
CA LYS A 45 -8.95 -5.30 1.46
C LYS A 45 -8.88 -4.68 2.86
N ARG A 46 -8.94 -3.33 2.99
CA ARG A 46 -8.83 -2.56 4.25
C ARG A 46 -7.66 -3.05 5.11
N MET A 47 -6.52 -3.34 4.48
CA MET A 47 -5.38 -3.98 5.14
C MET A 47 -4.73 -3.06 6.18
N ARG A 48 -4.53 -1.78 5.84
CA ARG A 48 -3.91 -0.79 6.72
C ARG A 48 -4.72 -0.53 8.01
N PRO A 49 -6.04 -0.26 7.96
CA PRO A 49 -6.83 -0.14 9.18
C PRO A 49 -6.91 -1.46 9.96
N MET A 50 -7.02 -2.61 9.28
CA MET A 50 -7.01 -3.92 9.95
C MET A 50 -5.69 -4.15 10.70
N LEU A 51 -4.57 -3.73 10.13
CA LEU A 51 -3.26 -3.78 10.75
C LEU A 51 -3.18 -2.93 12.02
N THR A 52 -3.70 -1.69 11.98
CA THR A 52 -3.76 -0.79 13.14
C THR A 52 -4.56 -1.42 14.29
N VAL A 53 -5.77 -1.92 14.01
CA VAL A 53 -6.62 -2.47 15.07
C VAL A 53 -6.03 -3.76 15.67
N LEU A 54 -5.52 -4.68 14.83
CA LEU A 54 -4.85 -5.90 15.30
C LEU A 54 -3.60 -5.58 16.13
N SER A 55 -2.81 -4.59 15.71
CA SER A 55 -1.62 -4.14 16.45
C SER A 55 -1.98 -3.60 17.83
N ALA A 56 -3.02 -2.77 17.93
CA ALA A 56 -3.46 -2.21 19.22
C ALA A 56 -3.95 -3.34 20.15
N ARG A 57 -4.73 -4.27 19.61
CA ARG A 57 -5.23 -5.42 20.37
C ARG A 57 -4.15 -6.42 20.76
N ALA A 58 -3.05 -6.53 19.99
CA ALA A 58 -1.89 -7.33 20.36
C ALA A 58 -1.18 -6.82 21.64
N PHE A 59 -1.30 -5.51 21.93
CA PHE A 59 -0.87 -4.92 23.20
C PHE A 59 -1.93 -5.01 24.32
N GLY A 60 -3.08 -5.62 24.06
CA GLY A 60 -4.19 -5.66 25.01
C GLY A 60 -4.88 -4.31 25.23
N TYR A 61 -4.69 -3.33 24.32
CA TYR A 61 -5.30 -2.00 24.43
C TYR A 61 -6.83 -2.09 24.48
N GLN A 62 -7.43 -1.45 25.49
CA GLN A 62 -8.88 -1.47 25.76
C GLN A 62 -9.60 -0.18 25.37
N GLY A 63 -8.86 0.89 25.02
CA GLY A 63 -9.46 2.15 24.57
C GLY A 63 -9.98 2.09 23.14
N GLU A 64 -10.40 3.23 22.61
CA GLU A 64 -11.06 3.33 21.29
C GLU A 64 -10.25 4.15 20.27
N GLU A 65 -9.14 4.76 20.67
CA GLU A 65 -8.34 5.64 19.77
C GLU A 65 -7.82 4.91 18.53
N HIS A 66 -7.53 3.60 18.65
CA HIS A 66 -7.13 2.74 17.53
C HIS A 66 -8.13 2.72 16.38
N ILE A 67 -9.43 2.89 16.66
CA ILE A 67 -10.50 2.92 15.65
C ILE A 67 -10.40 4.22 14.83
N SER A 68 -10.24 5.36 15.52
CA SER A 68 -10.04 6.67 14.88
C SER A 68 -8.73 6.71 14.08
N ILE A 69 -7.64 6.15 14.60
CA ILE A 69 -6.36 6.08 13.89
C ILE A 69 -6.47 5.20 12.65
N ALA A 70 -7.11 4.03 12.75
CA ALA A 70 -7.34 3.16 11.61
C ALA A 70 -8.16 3.88 10.51
N ALA A 71 -9.20 4.62 10.89
CA ALA A 71 -9.96 5.44 9.97
C ALA A 71 -9.10 6.55 9.33
N ILE A 72 -8.30 7.28 10.12
CA ILE A 72 -7.37 8.32 9.61
C ILE A 72 -6.41 7.76 8.57
N ILE A 73 -5.76 6.62 8.87
CA ILE A 73 -4.85 5.93 7.94
C ILE A 73 -5.57 5.59 6.63
N GLU A 74 -6.82 5.15 6.70
CA GLU A 74 -7.60 4.79 5.53
C GLU A 74 -8.07 6.02 4.73
N PHE A 75 -8.36 7.14 5.39
CA PHE A 75 -8.62 8.42 4.72
C PHE A 75 -7.39 8.90 3.95
N ILE A 76 -6.21 8.86 4.58
CA ILE A 76 -4.94 9.20 3.93
C ILE A 76 -4.73 8.30 2.72
N HIS A 77 -4.83 6.99 2.89
CA HIS A 77 -4.69 6.05 1.78
C HIS A 77 -5.70 6.29 0.65
N THR A 78 -6.95 6.61 1.00
CA THR A 78 -7.99 6.90 0.00
C THR A 78 -7.68 8.20 -0.75
N ALA A 79 -7.17 9.22 -0.06
CA ALA A 79 -6.74 10.47 -0.68
C ALA A 79 -5.60 10.24 -1.67
N THR A 80 -4.57 9.46 -1.28
CA THR A 80 -3.46 9.14 -2.21
C THR A 80 -3.97 8.38 -3.43
N LEU A 81 -4.86 7.40 -3.27
CA LEU A 81 -5.45 6.70 -4.42
C LEU A 81 -6.19 7.64 -5.40
N LEU A 82 -6.91 8.64 -4.90
CA LEU A 82 -7.60 9.62 -5.76
C LEU A 82 -6.63 10.52 -6.50
N HIS A 83 -5.49 10.85 -5.89
CA HIS A 83 -4.44 11.64 -6.51
C HIS A 83 -3.65 10.81 -7.52
N ASP A 84 -3.26 9.58 -7.16
CA ASP A 84 -2.56 8.62 -8.03
C ASP A 84 -3.37 8.34 -9.29
N ASP A 85 -4.67 8.08 -9.19
CA ASP A 85 -5.53 7.84 -10.35
C ASP A 85 -5.53 9.01 -11.36
N VAL A 86 -5.30 10.24 -10.88
CA VAL A 86 -5.18 11.44 -11.72
C VAL A 86 -3.78 11.56 -12.31
N VAL A 87 -2.74 11.28 -11.52
CA VAL A 87 -1.34 11.35 -11.97
C VAL A 87 -1.04 10.28 -13.02
N ASP A 88 -1.52 9.06 -12.79
CA ASP A 88 -1.32 7.90 -13.67
C ASP A 88 -2.32 7.86 -14.85
N GLU A 89 -3.24 8.84 -14.96
CA GLU A 89 -4.32 8.89 -15.96
C GLU A 89 -5.14 7.58 -16.05
N SER A 90 -5.29 6.88 -14.92
CA SER A 90 -5.96 5.59 -14.83
C SER A 90 -7.45 5.72 -15.13
N ASN A 91 -7.98 4.83 -15.98
CA ASN A 91 -9.43 4.70 -16.25
C ASN A 91 -10.07 3.57 -15.44
N MET A 92 -9.29 2.51 -15.16
CA MET A 92 -9.58 1.25 -14.47
C MET A 92 -9.15 1.19 -12.99
N ARG A 93 -10.02 0.87 -12.01
CA ARG A 93 -9.58 0.36 -10.70
C ARG A 93 -10.52 -0.70 -10.12
N ARG A 94 -9.98 -1.89 -9.82
CA ARG A 94 -10.72 -3.04 -9.25
C ARG A 94 -11.98 -3.41 -10.06
N GLY A 95 -11.85 -3.37 -11.39
CA GLY A 95 -12.96 -3.66 -12.32
C GLY A 95 -14.08 -2.61 -12.36
N ARG A 96 -13.87 -1.41 -11.82
CA ARG A 96 -14.78 -0.25 -11.93
C ARG A 96 -14.05 0.96 -12.48
N GLU A 97 -14.77 1.89 -13.10
CA GLU A 97 -14.20 3.16 -13.55
C GLU A 97 -13.59 3.93 -12.38
N THR A 98 -12.44 4.56 -12.60
CA THR A 98 -11.80 5.41 -11.58
C THR A 98 -12.63 6.65 -11.29
N ALA A 99 -12.35 7.30 -10.15
CA ALA A 99 -13.08 8.51 -9.77
C ALA A 99 -12.84 9.65 -10.78
N ASN A 100 -11.64 9.77 -11.34
CA ASN A 100 -11.32 10.79 -12.35
C ASN A 100 -12.01 10.50 -13.69
N ALA A 101 -12.16 9.23 -14.10
CA ALA A 101 -12.92 8.88 -15.30
C ALA A 101 -14.41 9.27 -15.17
N LEU A 102 -15.01 9.11 -13.99
CA LEU A 102 -16.43 9.40 -13.74
C LEU A 102 -16.72 10.86 -13.42
N PHE A 103 -15.89 11.50 -12.60
CA PHE A 103 -16.15 12.82 -12.00
C PHE A 103 -15.18 13.90 -12.49
N GLY A 104 -14.15 13.52 -13.24
CA GLY A 104 -13.10 14.41 -13.75
C GLY A 104 -11.95 14.63 -12.77
N ASN A 105 -10.77 14.94 -13.31
CA ASN A 105 -9.53 15.14 -12.55
C ASN A 105 -9.69 16.16 -11.41
N SER A 106 -10.32 17.31 -11.68
CA SER A 106 -10.52 18.36 -10.67
C SER A 106 -11.34 17.88 -9.47
N ALA A 107 -12.36 17.05 -9.69
CA ALA A 107 -13.17 16.52 -8.60
C ALA A 107 -12.36 15.53 -7.75
N SER A 108 -11.62 14.62 -8.40
CA SER A 108 -10.78 13.64 -7.71
C SER A 108 -9.72 14.29 -6.83
N VAL A 109 -8.99 15.28 -7.37
CA VAL A 109 -7.96 16.01 -6.60
C VAL A 109 -8.59 16.71 -5.39
N LEU A 110 -9.66 17.49 -5.60
CA LEU A 110 -10.28 18.27 -4.52
C LEU A 110 -10.96 17.41 -3.45
N VAL A 111 -11.50 16.24 -3.82
CA VAL A 111 -12.03 15.29 -2.83
C VAL A 111 -10.90 14.57 -2.10
N GLY A 112 -9.78 14.26 -2.78
CA GLY A 112 -8.56 13.82 -2.11
C GLY A 112 -8.09 14.83 -1.06
N ASP A 113 -8.04 16.12 -1.39
CA ASP A 113 -7.68 17.19 -0.46
C ASP A 113 -8.64 17.27 0.73
N PHE A 114 -9.95 17.10 0.48
CA PHE A 114 -10.95 17.04 1.54
C PHE A 114 -10.73 15.85 2.49
N LEU A 115 -10.49 14.64 1.96
CA LEU A 115 -10.23 13.46 2.78
C LEU A 115 -8.94 13.63 3.59
N TYR A 116 -7.90 14.17 2.95
CA TYR A 116 -6.62 14.45 3.60
C TYR A 116 -6.80 15.45 4.75
N THR A 117 -7.43 16.60 4.51
CA THR A 117 -7.68 17.61 5.56
C THR A 117 -8.65 17.13 6.64
N ARG A 118 -9.66 16.32 6.30
CA ARG A 118 -10.55 15.67 7.27
C ARG A 118 -9.77 14.73 8.19
N SER A 119 -8.80 13.99 7.65
CA SER A 119 -7.94 13.12 8.46
C SER A 119 -7.16 13.92 9.51
N PHE A 120 -6.65 15.12 9.16
CA PHE A 120 -5.99 16.02 10.11
C PHE A 120 -6.96 16.56 11.17
N GLN A 121 -8.22 16.89 10.80
CA GLN A 121 -9.23 17.26 11.79
C GLN A 121 -9.46 16.13 12.81
N MET A 122 -9.55 14.88 12.34
CA MET A 122 -9.67 13.72 13.22
C MET A 122 -8.42 13.55 14.12
N MET A 123 -7.21 13.78 13.59
CA MET A 123 -5.98 13.77 14.41
C MET A 123 -6.02 14.84 15.51
N THR A 124 -6.47 16.06 15.21
CA THR A 124 -6.56 17.13 16.23
C THR A 124 -7.56 16.81 17.34
N GLN A 125 -8.62 16.06 17.03
CA GLN A 125 -9.61 15.59 18.03
C GLN A 125 -9.04 14.55 18.99
N LEU A 126 -8.03 13.76 18.56
CA LEU A 126 -7.31 12.85 19.46
C LEU A 126 -6.45 13.60 20.48
N GLY A 127 -6.10 14.87 20.22
CA GLY A 127 -5.39 15.73 21.18
C GLY A 127 -3.97 15.25 21.52
N ASN A 128 -3.37 14.38 20.69
CA ASN A 128 -2.06 13.79 20.92
C ASN A 128 -1.05 14.28 19.87
N MET A 129 -0.16 15.19 20.27
CA MET A 129 0.88 15.76 19.38
C MET A 129 1.75 14.69 18.72
N ARG A 130 2.06 13.61 19.43
CA ARG A 130 2.90 12.54 18.90
C ARG A 130 2.24 11.81 17.72
N ILE A 131 0.91 11.68 17.73
CA ILE A 131 0.15 11.12 16.61
C ILE A 131 0.24 12.05 15.40
N MET A 132 0.07 13.35 15.62
CA MET A 132 0.16 14.36 14.56
C MET A 132 1.57 14.42 13.95
N ASP A 133 2.62 14.37 14.78
CA ASP A 133 4.01 14.36 14.31
C ASP A 133 4.26 13.13 13.40
N ILE A 134 3.90 11.93 13.86
CA ILE A 134 4.11 10.70 13.10
C ILE A 134 3.36 10.70 11.75
N LEU A 135 2.10 11.14 11.75
CA LEU A 135 1.28 11.12 10.53
C LEU A 135 1.61 12.24 9.56
N SER A 136 1.95 13.44 10.05
CA SER A 136 2.42 14.53 9.19
C SER A 136 3.75 14.20 8.52
N ASP A 137 4.70 13.61 9.24
CA ASP A 137 5.94 13.09 8.67
C ASP A 137 5.68 11.98 7.66
N ALA A 138 4.84 11.00 8.02
CA ALA A 138 4.53 9.87 7.13
C ALA A 138 3.88 10.33 5.83
N THR A 139 2.96 11.28 5.90
CA THR A 139 2.27 11.79 4.71
C THR A 139 3.16 12.66 3.83
N ASN A 140 4.07 13.45 4.40
CA ASN A 140 5.09 14.16 3.62
C ASN A 140 6.01 13.17 2.88
N ILE A 141 6.48 12.13 3.56
CA ILE A 141 7.33 11.08 2.95
C ILE A 141 6.57 10.33 1.83
N VAL A 142 5.28 10.07 1.99
CA VAL A 142 4.47 9.46 0.92
C VAL A 142 4.42 10.35 -0.31
N ALA A 143 4.18 11.66 -0.13
CA ALA A 143 4.18 12.60 -1.25
C ALA A 143 5.56 12.72 -1.93
N GLU A 144 6.65 12.74 -1.15
CA GLU A 144 8.02 12.67 -1.69
C GLU A 144 8.25 11.39 -2.50
N GLY A 145 7.71 10.26 -2.03
CA GLY A 145 7.75 8.96 -2.71
C GLY A 145 7.05 8.97 -4.07
N GLU A 146 5.88 9.60 -4.19
CA GLU A 146 5.19 9.75 -5.48
C GLU A 146 6.01 10.59 -6.46
N VAL A 147 6.62 11.69 -5.99
CA VAL A 147 7.48 12.54 -6.84
C VAL A 147 8.75 11.78 -7.25
N LEU A 148 9.36 11.02 -6.34
CA LEU A 148 10.53 10.20 -6.65
C LEU A 148 10.19 9.13 -7.70
N GLN A 149 9.03 8.47 -7.58
CA GLN A 149 8.54 7.53 -8.59
C GLN A 149 8.35 8.23 -9.94
N LEU A 150 7.75 9.42 -9.97
CA LEU A 150 7.57 10.19 -11.19
C LEU A 150 8.90 10.55 -11.86
N MET A 151 9.95 10.82 -11.08
CA MET A 151 11.31 11.05 -11.59
C MET A 151 11.96 9.79 -12.17
N ASN A 152 11.63 8.62 -11.61
CA ASN A 152 12.14 7.32 -12.05
C ASN A 152 11.34 6.75 -13.23
N CYS A 153 10.12 7.23 -13.47
CA CYS A 153 9.34 6.84 -14.65
C CYS A 153 10.17 7.08 -15.91
N ASN A 154 10.16 6.09 -16.80
CA ASN A 154 10.93 6.09 -18.04
C ASN A 154 12.47 6.12 -17.88
N ASP A 155 12.99 5.93 -16.67
CA ASP A 155 14.43 5.78 -16.43
C ASP A 155 14.83 4.30 -16.28
N PRO A 156 15.37 3.66 -17.33
CA PRO A 156 15.82 2.28 -17.27
C PRO A 156 17.08 2.09 -16.42
N ASP A 157 17.79 3.15 -16.04
CA ASP A 157 18.97 3.08 -15.19
C ASP A 157 18.61 3.18 -13.69
N THR A 158 17.32 3.19 -13.36
CA THR A 158 16.81 3.05 -11.99
C THR A 158 17.47 1.86 -11.28
N THR A 159 18.10 2.13 -10.13
CA THR A 159 18.78 1.12 -9.34
C THR A 159 17.81 0.36 -8.44
N GLU A 160 18.19 -0.85 -8.01
CA GLU A 160 17.43 -1.59 -7.00
C GLU A 160 17.27 -0.76 -5.72
N GLU A 161 18.31 -0.01 -5.30
CA GLU A 161 18.24 0.89 -4.14
C GLU A 161 17.17 1.99 -4.31
N SER A 162 17.15 2.67 -5.45
CA SER A 162 16.15 3.71 -5.73
C SER A 162 14.73 3.13 -5.82
N TYR A 163 14.58 1.95 -6.41
CA TYR A 163 13.31 1.22 -6.38
C TYR A 163 12.85 0.92 -4.94
N PHE A 164 13.74 0.42 -4.08
CA PHE A 164 13.42 0.13 -2.68
C PHE A 164 13.07 1.41 -1.88
N GLU A 165 13.69 2.54 -2.20
CA GLU A 165 13.36 3.84 -1.62
C GLU A 165 11.95 4.29 -2.03
N VAL A 166 11.59 4.17 -3.32
CA VAL A 166 10.23 4.47 -3.80
C VAL A 166 9.18 3.65 -3.07
N ILE A 167 9.31 2.32 -3.03
CA ILE A 167 8.29 1.48 -2.38
C ILE A 167 8.23 1.71 -0.87
N TYR A 168 9.34 2.09 -0.24
CA TYR A 168 9.36 2.48 1.17
C TYR A 168 8.53 3.75 1.37
N CYS A 169 8.84 4.81 0.63
CA CYS A 169 8.19 6.11 0.78
C CYS A 169 6.70 6.05 0.40
N LYS A 170 6.37 5.51 -0.77
CA LYS A 170 5.01 5.45 -1.31
C LYS A 170 4.10 4.48 -0.56
N THR A 171 4.57 3.27 -0.29
CA THR A 171 3.71 2.19 0.24
C THR A 171 4.02 1.87 1.69
N ALA A 172 5.26 1.51 2.01
CA ALA A 172 5.59 0.95 3.31
C ALA A 172 5.48 1.96 4.45
N LYS A 173 5.70 3.26 4.19
CA LYS A 173 5.68 4.29 5.23
C LYS A 173 4.34 4.41 5.95
N LEU A 174 3.24 4.23 5.22
CA LEU A 174 1.91 4.29 5.83
C LEU A 174 1.57 3.01 6.62
N PHE A 175 2.12 1.85 6.23
CA PHE A 175 2.05 0.63 7.05
C PHE A 175 2.86 0.77 8.34
N GLU A 176 4.07 1.33 8.23
CA GLU A 176 4.94 1.67 9.35
C GLU A 176 4.24 2.59 10.36
N ALA A 177 3.62 3.68 9.87
CA ALA A 177 2.87 4.59 10.73
C ALA A 177 1.69 3.89 11.41
N ALA A 178 0.94 3.08 10.67
CA ALA A 178 -0.24 2.36 11.16
C ALA A 178 0.07 1.44 12.36
N THR A 179 1.19 0.71 12.33
CA THR A 179 1.61 -0.20 13.41
C THR A 179 2.29 0.54 14.56
N ARG A 180 3.14 1.53 14.26
CA ARG A 180 3.81 2.34 15.28
C ARG A 180 2.80 3.11 16.14
N LEU A 181 1.80 3.71 15.52
CA LEU A 181 0.76 4.46 16.24
C LEU A 181 -0.04 3.59 17.20
N ALA A 182 -0.24 2.31 16.88
CA ALA A 182 -0.88 1.37 17.78
C ALA A 182 -0.07 1.13 19.06
N ALA A 183 1.26 1.07 18.96
CA ALA A 183 2.15 1.01 20.13
C ALA A 183 2.12 2.32 20.94
N VAL A 184 2.07 3.48 20.27
CA VAL A 184 1.99 4.81 20.90
C VAL A 184 0.74 4.94 21.77
N ILE A 185 -0.44 4.64 21.25
CA ILE A 185 -1.69 4.74 22.04
C ILE A 185 -1.77 3.68 23.15
N ALA A 186 -1.09 2.53 22.96
CA ALA A 186 -0.99 1.50 23.98
C ALA A 186 0.05 1.84 25.08
N GLY A 187 0.66 3.04 25.03
CA GLY A 187 1.61 3.52 26.04
C GLY A 187 2.88 2.68 26.12
N GLN A 188 3.30 2.07 25.01
CA GLN A 188 4.50 1.23 24.96
C GLN A 188 5.77 2.07 24.98
N ASP A 189 6.90 1.43 25.29
CA ASP A 189 8.20 2.08 25.29
C ASP A 189 8.77 2.27 23.87
N GLU A 190 9.82 3.10 23.73
CA GLU A 190 10.43 3.39 22.43
C GLU A 190 10.96 2.14 21.73
N THR A 191 11.45 1.15 22.50
CA THR A 191 11.92 -0.14 21.96
C THR A 191 10.79 -0.87 21.25
N THR A 192 9.62 -0.98 21.90
CA THR A 192 8.45 -1.63 21.36
C THR A 192 7.85 -0.86 20.18
N GLU A 193 7.82 0.47 20.27
CA GLU A 193 7.39 1.30 19.15
C GLU A 193 8.27 1.10 17.92
N LYS A 194 9.59 1.05 18.09
CA LYS A 194 10.54 0.80 17.00
C LYS A 194 10.35 -0.59 16.38
N ALA A 195 10.10 -1.60 17.21
CA ALA A 195 9.81 -2.95 16.71
C ALA A 195 8.52 -2.97 15.87
N MET A 196 7.46 -2.27 16.29
CA MET A 196 6.23 -2.15 15.49
C MET A 196 6.42 -1.31 14.23
N GLN A 197 7.27 -0.27 14.29
CA GLN A 197 7.69 0.50 13.14
C GLN A 197 8.37 -0.43 12.10
N GLU A 198 9.34 -1.24 12.52
CA GLU A 198 10.03 -2.21 11.67
C GLU A 198 9.08 -3.26 11.10
N TYR A 199 8.16 -3.81 11.90
CA TYR A 199 7.14 -4.73 11.42
C TYR A 199 6.29 -4.13 10.30
N GLY A 200 5.74 -2.93 10.49
CA GLY A 200 4.90 -2.28 9.49
C GLY A 200 5.68 -1.94 8.22
N LYS A 201 6.91 -1.44 8.37
CA LYS A 201 7.80 -1.13 7.24
C LYS A 201 8.04 -2.38 6.38
N TYR A 202 8.55 -3.45 6.98
CA TYR A 202 8.90 -4.66 6.24
C TYR A 202 7.67 -5.37 5.66
N LEU A 203 6.54 -5.37 6.36
CA LEU A 203 5.28 -5.87 5.83
C LEU A 203 4.82 -5.09 4.60
N GLY A 204 4.89 -3.76 4.66
CA GLY A 204 4.53 -2.88 3.55
C GLY A 204 5.44 -3.08 2.34
N THR A 205 6.74 -3.25 2.56
CA THR A 205 7.71 -3.58 1.50
C THR A 205 7.40 -4.92 0.85
N ALA A 206 7.17 -5.98 1.64
CA ALA A 206 6.79 -7.29 1.12
C ALA A 206 5.47 -7.22 0.31
N PHE A 207 4.50 -6.46 0.80
CA PHE A 207 3.22 -6.26 0.15
C PHE A 207 3.36 -5.60 -1.23
N GLN A 208 4.22 -4.58 -1.36
CA GLN A 208 4.45 -3.90 -2.65
C GLN A 208 5.20 -4.79 -3.63
N LEU A 209 6.24 -5.49 -3.19
CA LEU A 209 6.97 -6.44 -4.04
C LEU A 209 6.05 -7.49 -4.66
N VAL A 210 5.07 -8.00 -3.90
CA VAL A 210 4.07 -8.93 -4.42
C VAL A 210 3.05 -8.26 -5.33
N ASP A 211 2.69 -7.00 -5.10
CA ASP A 211 1.83 -6.25 -6.02
C ASP A 211 2.50 -6.08 -7.40
N ASP A 212 3.79 -5.75 -7.42
CA ASP A 212 4.59 -5.60 -8.63
C ASP A 212 4.78 -6.95 -9.35
N ILE A 213 4.94 -8.07 -8.63
CA ILE A 213 4.93 -9.41 -9.24
C ILE A 213 3.59 -9.68 -9.91
N MET A 214 2.49 -9.34 -9.23
CA MET A 214 1.13 -9.63 -9.71
C MET A 214 0.81 -8.91 -11.01
N ASP A 215 1.39 -7.75 -11.25
CA ASP A 215 1.25 -6.98 -12.50
C ASP A 215 1.66 -7.78 -13.74
N TYR A 216 2.59 -8.74 -13.58
CA TYR A 216 3.12 -9.58 -14.66
C TYR A 216 2.60 -11.03 -14.62
N THR A 217 1.56 -11.32 -13.86
CA THR A 217 1.00 -12.70 -13.74
C THR A 217 -0.41 -12.79 -14.30
N ALA A 218 -0.81 -13.98 -14.76
CA ALA A 218 -2.15 -14.24 -15.30
C ALA A 218 -3.30 -13.93 -14.30
N ASP A 219 -3.00 -13.91 -13.00
CA ASP A 219 -3.93 -13.59 -11.92
C ASP A 219 -4.30 -12.09 -11.86
N ALA A 220 -3.61 -11.20 -12.61
CA ALA A 220 -3.99 -9.78 -12.67
C ALA A 220 -5.46 -9.60 -13.12
N LYS A 221 -5.93 -10.44 -14.05
CA LYS A 221 -7.33 -10.46 -14.50
C LYS A 221 -8.31 -10.80 -13.37
N ALA A 222 -7.94 -11.69 -12.45
CA ALA A 222 -8.77 -12.02 -11.28
C ALA A 222 -8.82 -10.87 -10.26
N MET A 223 -7.83 -9.98 -10.25
CA MET A 223 -7.79 -8.77 -9.41
C MET A 223 -8.43 -7.54 -10.06
N GLY A 224 -8.87 -7.64 -11.32
CA GLY A 224 -9.45 -6.54 -12.06
C GLY A 224 -8.45 -5.43 -12.41
N LYS A 225 -7.15 -5.78 -12.53
CA LYS A 225 -6.10 -4.99 -13.19
C LYS A 225 -5.83 -5.55 -14.59
N ASN A 226 -5.29 -4.76 -15.51
CA ASN A 226 -4.73 -5.36 -16.73
C ASN A 226 -3.33 -5.91 -16.41
N ILE A 227 -2.88 -6.89 -17.17
CA ILE A 227 -1.49 -7.37 -17.05
C ILE A 227 -0.60 -6.29 -17.66
N GLY A 228 0.44 -5.86 -16.95
CA GLY A 228 1.42 -4.88 -17.43
C GLY A 228 0.98 -3.42 -17.33
N ASP A 229 0.14 -3.06 -16.36
CA ASP A 229 -0.20 -1.64 -16.13
C ASP A 229 1.08 -0.85 -15.77
N ASP A 230 1.97 -1.40 -14.95
CA ASP A 230 3.26 -0.76 -14.61
C ASP A 230 4.15 -0.59 -15.85
N LEU A 231 4.12 -1.57 -16.75
CA LEU A 231 4.87 -1.53 -18.01
C LEU A 231 4.33 -0.46 -18.97
N ALA A 232 3.00 -0.33 -19.08
CA ALA A 232 2.35 0.69 -19.89
C ALA A 232 2.69 2.11 -19.42
N GLU A 233 2.83 2.27 -18.10
CA GLU A 233 3.18 3.54 -17.46
C GLU A 233 4.70 3.81 -17.45
N GLY A 234 5.52 2.88 -17.97
CA GLY A 234 6.98 3.02 -17.99
C GLY A 234 7.62 2.96 -16.60
N LYS A 235 6.96 2.32 -15.63
CA LYS A 235 7.43 2.18 -14.25
C LYS A 235 8.50 1.06 -14.18
N PRO A 236 9.76 1.38 -13.80
CA PRO A 236 10.82 0.40 -13.72
C PRO A 236 10.73 -0.42 -12.41
N THR A 237 9.79 -1.36 -12.33
CA THR A 237 9.62 -2.22 -11.15
C THR A 237 10.71 -3.30 -11.05
N LEU A 238 10.88 -3.89 -9.86
CA LEU A 238 11.97 -4.85 -9.61
C LEU A 238 12.00 -6.07 -10.54
N PRO A 239 10.86 -6.72 -10.87
CA PRO A 239 10.85 -7.80 -11.86
C PRO A 239 11.43 -7.36 -13.22
N LEU A 240 11.04 -6.18 -13.68
CA LEU A 240 11.45 -5.64 -14.98
C LEU A 240 12.93 -5.25 -14.99
N LEU A 241 13.39 -4.55 -13.95
CA LEU A 241 14.79 -4.19 -13.75
C LEU A 241 15.70 -5.42 -13.69
N TYR A 242 15.30 -6.44 -12.93
CA TYR A 242 16.07 -7.68 -12.82
C TYR A 242 16.17 -8.41 -14.16
N ALA A 243 15.05 -8.54 -14.88
CA ALA A 243 15.03 -9.17 -16.19
C ALA A 243 15.93 -8.42 -17.20
N MET A 244 15.95 -7.09 -17.16
CA MET A 244 16.83 -6.27 -18.00
C MET A 244 18.32 -6.46 -17.67
N GLN A 245 18.67 -6.55 -16.39
CA GLN A 245 20.06 -6.69 -15.94
C GLN A 245 20.63 -8.09 -16.21
N HIS A 246 19.79 -9.13 -16.16
CA HIS A 246 20.19 -10.53 -16.28
C HIS A 246 19.83 -11.19 -17.62
N GLY A 247 19.09 -10.49 -18.48
CA GLY A 247 18.75 -10.95 -19.83
C GLY A 247 19.93 -10.88 -20.81
N ASN A 248 19.75 -11.49 -21.97
CA ASN A 248 20.68 -11.34 -23.09
C ASN A 248 20.60 -9.93 -23.70
N THR A 249 21.51 -9.59 -24.63
CA THR A 249 21.57 -8.25 -25.24
C THR A 249 20.25 -7.81 -25.89
N GLN A 250 19.52 -8.72 -26.53
CA GLN A 250 18.23 -8.41 -27.16
C GLN A 250 17.15 -8.13 -26.12
N GLN A 251 17.06 -8.96 -25.07
CA GLN A 251 16.12 -8.78 -23.97
C GLN A 251 16.39 -7.49 -23.19
N LYS A 252 17.66 -7.18 -22.94
CA LYS A 252 18.07 -5.94 -22.28
C LYS A 252 17.64 -4.72 -23.09
N GLN A 253 17.87 -4.72 -24.41
CA GLN A 253 17.45 -3.62 -25.27
C GLN A 253 15.92 -3.50 -25.32
N LEU A 254 15.22 -4.63 -25.47
CA LEU A 254 13.76 -4.66 -25.51
C LEU A 254 13.13 -4.05 -24.25
N ILE A 255 13.58 -4.48 -23.07
CA ILE A 255 13.04 -3.96 -21.80
C ILE A 255 13.42 -2.51 -21.60
N ARG A 256 14.63 -2.11 -22.01
CA ARG A 256 15.06 -0.71 -21.95
C ARG A 256 14.17 0.19 -22.81
N ASP A 257 13.93 -0.19 -24.05
CA ASP A 257 13.07 0.55 -24.98
C ASP A 257 11.63 0.62 -24.43
N ALA A 258 11.15 -0.49 -23.85
CA ALA A 258 9.84 -0.54 -23.21
C ALA A 258 9.67 0.47 -22.06
N ILE A 259 10.70 0.66 -21.24
CA ILE A 259 10.71 1.64 -20.16
C ILE A 259 10.81 3.07 -20.73
N GLU A 260 11.79 3.34 -21.61
CA GLU A 260 12.08 4.68 -22.15
C GLU A 260 10.92 5.24 -23.00
N HIS A 261 10.12 4.39 -23.62
CA HIS A 261 9.13 4.79 -24.62
C HIS A 261 7.69 4.37 -24.32
N CYS A 262 7.42 3.72 -23.17
CA CYS A 262 6.10 3.20 -22.81
C CYS A 262 5.45 2.31 -23.89
N ASN A 263 6.27 1.59 -24.68
CA ASN A 263 5.79 0.75 -25.79
C ASN A 263 5.88 -0.76 -25.47
N GLY A 264 6.14 -1.11 -24.21
CA GLY A 264 6.32 -2.50 -23.78
C GLY A 264 5.09 -3.39 -23.98
N MET A 265 3.89 -2.81 -24.00
CA MET A 265 2.64 -3.57 -24.14
C MET A 265 2.51 -4.31 -25.48
N GLU A 266 3.12 -3.79 -26.55
CA GLU A 266 3.16 -4.48 -27.84
C GLU A 266 4.08 -5.72 -27.82
N HIS A 267 5.00 -5.76 -26.85
CA HIS A 267 6.02 -6.79 -26.68
C HIS A 267 5.87 -7.56 -25.36
N LEU A 268 4.67 -7.53 -24.76
CA LEU A 268 4.43 -8.08 -23.42
C LEU A 268 4.83 -9.57 -23.34
N ASP A 269 4.47 -10.38 -24.33
CA ASP A 269 4.80 -11.82 -24.35
C ASP A 269 6.33 -12.08 -24.38
N GLU A 270 7.08 -11.24 -25.11
CA GLU A 270 8.55 -11.33 -25.18
C GLU A 270 9.21 -10.90 -23.87
N ILE A 271 8.67 -9.87 -23.22
CA ILE A 271 9.13 -9.40 -21.91
C ILE A 271 8.82 -10.44 -20.82
N LEU A 272 7.63 -11.04 -20.82
CA LEU A 272 7.27 -12.12 -19.90
C LEU A 272 8.18 -13.34 -20.09
N ALA A 273 8.51 -13.70 -21.34
CA ALA A 273 9.47 -14.76 -21.62
C ALA A 273 10.88 -14.42 -21.11
N ALA A 274 11.32 -13.17 -21.21
CA ALA A 274 12.58 -12.71 -20.63
C ALA A 274 12.55 -12.77 -19.09
N MET A 275 11.44 -12.38 -18.47
CA MET A 275 11.23 -12.48 -17.03
C MET A 275 11.29 -13.92 -16.53
N GLU A 276 10.69 -14.87 -17.26
CA GLU A 276 10.74 -16.30 -16.97
C GLU A 276 12.16 -16.86 -17.09
N GLN A 277 12.85 -16.59 -18.20
CA GLN A 277 14.21 -17.09 -18.47
C GLN A 277 15.24 -16.59 -17.45
N THR A 278 15.10 -15.34 -17.02
CA THR A 278 15.98 -14.73 -16.00
C THR A 278 15.60 -15.11 -14.58
N GLY A 279 14.39 -15.65 -14.35
CA GLY A 279 13.87 -15.92 -13.02
C GLY A 279 13.57 -14.66 -12.21
N SER A 280 13.27 -13.54 -12.87
CA SER A 280 13.02 -12.24 -12.21
C SER A 280 11.85 -12.25 -11.22
N LEU A 281 10.75 -12.93 -11.56
CA LEU A 281 9.61 -13.08 -10.65
C LEU A 281 10.00 -13.90 -9.42
N VAL A 282 10.79 -14.96 -9.59
CA VAL A 282 11.30 -15.79 -8.49
C VAL A 282 12.27 -14.98 -7.60
N TYR A 283 13.11 -14.14 -8.19
CA TYR A 283 13.98 -13.23 -7.45
C TYR A 283 13.18 -12.25 -6.59
N THR A 284 12.19 -11.59 -7.19
CA THR A 284 11.32 -10.61 -6.51
C THR A 284 10.51 -11.29 -5.41
N GLN A 285 9.99 -12.49 -5.66
CA GLN A 285 9.28 -13.30 -4.67
C GLN A 285 10.15 -13.61 -3.45
N LYS A 286 11.40 -14.02 -3.66
CA LYS A 286 12.35 -14.25 -2.55
C LYS A 286 12.65 -12.98 -1.77
N LYS A 287 12.71 -11.82 -2.43
CA LYS A 287 12.86 -10.53 -1.73
C LYS A 287 11.64 -10.26 -0.85
N ALA A 288 10.42 -10.50 -1.35
CA ALA A 288 9.21 -10.32 -0.57
C ALA A 288 9.16 -11.25 0.66
N GLU A 289 9.56 -12.52 0.50
CA GLU A 289 9.68 -13.48 1.60
C GLU A 289 10.69 -13.03 2.67
N LEU A 290 11.86 -12.53 2.25
CA LEU A 290 12.87 -12.01 3.17
C LEU A 290 12.37 -10.79 3.95
N GLU A 291 11.61 -9.89 3.31
CA GLU A 291 11.00 -8.76 4.02
C GLU A 291 9.90 -9.23 4.99
N ALA A 292 9.07 -10.21 4.61
CA ALA A 292 8.10 -10.78 5.54
C ALA A 292 8.76 -11.45 6.75
N ASP A 293 9.87 -12.17 6.57
CA ASP A 293 10.63 -12.77 7.67
C ASP A 293 11.21 -11.72 8.63
N LYS A 294 11.70 -10.59 8.10
CA LYS A 294 12.12 -9.43 8.92
C LYS A 294 10.94 -8.86 9.71
N ALA A 295 9.77 -8.72 9.07
CA ALA A 295 8.56 -8.25 9.73
C ALA A 295 8.20 -9.18 10.91
N ILE A 296 8.15 -10.50 10.67
CA ILE A 296 7.83 -11.49 11.70
C ILE A 296 8.83 -11.44 12.86
N SER A 297 10.11 -11.30 12.54
CA SER A 297 11.18 -11.19 13.55
C SER A 297 11.01 -9.97 14.45
N ALA A 298 10.51 -8.85 13.91
CA ALA A 298 10.24 -7.64 14.69
C ALA A 298 9.12 -7.84 15.74
N LEU A 299 8.21 -8.79 15.53
CA LEU A 299 7.12 -9.10 16.47
C LEU A 299 7.58 -9.88 17.73
N HIS A 300 8.87 -10.18 17.89
CA HIS A 300 9.38 -10.90 19.08
C HIS A 300 9.06 -10.17 20.40
N ILE A 301 8.89 -8.85 20.36
CA ILE A 301 8.57 -8.02 21.54
C ILE A 301 7.13 -8.25 22.04
N LEU A 302 6.22 -8.73 21.19
CA LEU A 302 4.82 -8.92 21.54
C LEU A 302 4.63 -10.20 22.36
N PRO A 303 3.75 -10.18 23.38
CA PRO A 303 3.33 -11.40 24.06
C PRO A 303 2.55 -12.31 23.09
N GLU A 304 2.63 -13.63 23.33
CA GLU A 304 1.84 -14.59 22.56
C GLU A 304 0.34 -14.35 22.75
N SER A 305 -0.36 -14.19 21.63
CA SER A 305 -1.79 -13.92 21.57
C SER A 305 -2.33 -14.24 20.18
N GLU A 306 -3.65 -14.40 20.05
CA GLU A 306 -4.28 -14.58 18.73
C GLU A 306 -3.99 -13.40 17.79
N HIS A 307 -3.90 -12.18 18.33
CA HIS A 307 -3.55 -10.98 17.56
C HIS A 307 -2.10 -11.03 17.05
N LYS A 308 -1.13 -11.43 17.87
CA LYS A 308 0.26 -11.63 17.40
C LYS A 308 0.31 -12.68 16.29
N GLN A 309 -0.40 -13.80 16.46
CA GLN A 309 -0.47 -14.85 15.45
C GLN A 309 -1.15 -14.39 14.16
N ALA A 310 -2.15 -13.49 14.25
CA ALA A 310 -2.75 -12.83 13.11
C ALA A 310 -1.74 -11.92 12.37
N LEU A 311 -0.97 -11.11 13.10
CA LEU A 311 0.07 -10.23 12.53
C LEU A 311 1.17 -11.03 11.79
N ILE A 312 1.63 -12.15 12.39
CA ILE A 312 2.57 -13.08 11.74
C ILE A 312 1.95 -13.65 10.45
N SER A 313 0.69 -14.08 10.53
CA SER A 313 0.00 -14.65 9.38
C SER A 313 -0.21 -13.63 8.26
N LEU A 314 -0.46 -12.36 8.59
CA LEU A 314 -0.54 -11.28 7.60
C LEU A 314 0.79 -11.07 6.87
N ALA A 315 1.94 -11.22 7.53
CA ALA A 315 3.24 -11.16 6.87
C ALA A 315 3.44 -12.31 5.88
N HIS A 316 3.08 -13.54 6.26
CA HIS A 316 3.11 -14.66 5.33
C HIS A 316 2.15 -14.47 4.15
N ILE A 317 0.94 -13.97 4.39
CA ILE A 317 -0.06 -13.70 3.33
C ILE A 317 0.42 -12.57 2.41
N ALA A 318 1.11 -11.56 2.95
CA ALA A 318 1.64 -10.45 2.16
C ALA A 318 2.70 -10.94 1.16
N ALA A 319 3.60 -11.84 1.57
CA ALA A 319 4.64 -12.41 0.71
C ALA A 319 4.14 -13.54 -0.20
N ASN A 320 3.18 -14.36 0.25
CA ASN A 320 2.77 -15.58 -0.46
C ASN A 320 1.30 -15.53 -0.87
N ARG A 321 0.86 -14.48 -1.57
CA ARG A 321 -0.53 -14.43 -2.06
C ARG A 321 -0.76 -15.51 -3.14
N THR A 322 -0.85 -16.77 -2.76
CA THR A 322 -1.61 -17.77 -3.50
C THR A 322 -3.08 -17.50 -3.22
N VAL A 323 -3.81 -17.12 -4.28
CA VAL A 323 -5.26 -16.87 -4.24
C VAL A 323 -6.01 -18.15 -3.88
#